data_AF-A0A931VDS3-F1
#
_entry.id   AF-A0A931VDS3-F1
#
_cell.length_a   1.000
_cell.length_b   1.000
_cell.length_c   1.000
_cell.angle_alpha   90.00
_cell.angle_beta   90.00
_cell.angle_gamma   90.00
#
_symmetry.space_group_name_H-M   'P 1'
#
loop_
_entity.id
_entity.type
_entity.pdbx_description
1 polymer ?
#
loop_
_entity_poly.entity_id
_entity_poly.type
_entity_poly.pdbx_seq_one_letter_code
_entity_poly.pdbx_strand_id
1 'polypeptide(L)'
;MNSNSNNPQIKSFRDLRVYQNTYQAMLIVMKEITPKLPDSEKFDLRDQLSRSCKAIPRLIAEGYGKRHQKAGFQKYLDDAMGESNETIVSLEQCRDIYAIEKELINKLVDTYDMASRQLYKLTIAWSTFKRPLTKPSDDTSIITD
;
A
#
# COMPACT_ATOMS: atom_id res chain seq x y z
N MET A 1 2.87 20.73 27.52
CA MET A 1 2.96 19.26 27.59
C MET A 1 3.68 18.80 26.34
N ASN A 2 4.92 18.33 26.47
CA ASN A 2 5.75 17.89 25.36
C ASN A 2 5.31 16.50 24.90
N SER A 3 4.49 16.44 23.86
CA SER A 3 4.24 15.20 23.14
C SER A 3 5.50 14.86 22.33
N ASN A 4 6.47 14.20 22.96
CA ASN A 4 7.52 13.47 22.25
C ASN A 4 6.83 12.34 21.48
N SER A 5 6.31 12.66 20.29
CA SER A 5 5.94 11.68 19.30
C SER A 5 7.25 11.06 18.80
N ASN A 6 7.72 10.03 19.51
CA ASN A 6 8.68 9.05 19.02
C ASN A 6 8.05 8.38 17.80
N ASN A 7 8.10 9.05 16.65
CA ASN A 7 7.61 8.49 15.41
C ASN A 7 8.58 7.34 15.08
N PRO A 8 8.11 6.08 15.09
CA PRO A 8 9.01 4.94 14.93
C PRO A 8 9.77 5.09 13.62
N GLN A 9 11.09 4.95 13.71
CA GLN A 9 11.96 5.01 12.53
C GLN A 9 11.53 3.90 11.56
N ILE A 10 11.15 4.28 10.34
CA ILE A 10 10.79 3.33 9.28
C ILE A 10 12.08 2.66 8.82
N LYS A 11 12.24 1.37 9.15
CA LYS A 11 13.36 0.52 8.75
C LYS A 11 12.95 -0.45 7.64
N SER A 12 11.68 -0.84 7.61
CA SER A 12 11.08 -1.73 6.61
C SER A 12 9.74 -1.19 6.10
N PHE A 13 9.29 -1.64 4.93
CA PHE A 13 7.92 -1.41 4.46
C PHE A 13 6.88 -1.95 5.45
N ARG A 14 7.24 -2.94 6.27
CA ARG A 14 6.40 -3.49 7.34
C ARG A 14 6.08 -2.49 8.44
N ASP A 15 6.87 -1.42 8.57
CA ASP A 15 6.63 -0.35 9.54
C ASP A 15 5.62 0.68 9.02
N LEU A 16 5.26 0.63 7.73
CA LEU A 16 4.26 1.53 7.16
C LEU A 16 2.87 1.10 7.62
N ARG A 17 2.15 1.99 8.31
CA ARG A 17 0.75 1.74 8.72
C ARG A 17 -0.15 1.37 7.54
N VAL A 18 0.04 2.02 6.40
CA VAL A 18 -0.72 1.71 5.18
C VAL A 18 -0.48 0.27 4.69
N TYR A 19 0.74 -0.25 4.83
CA TYR A 19 1.02 -1.67 4.54
C TYR A 19 0.30 -2.59 5.52
N GLN A 20 0.41 -2.31 6.83
CA GLN A 20 -0.21 -3.14 7.87
C GLN A 20 -1.73 -3.23 7.68
N ASN A 21 -2.38 -2.09 7.48
CA ASN A 21 -3.82 -2.00 7.31
C ASN A 21 -4.29 -2.71 6.04
N THR A 22 -3.63 -2.47 4.90
CA THR A 22 -4.00 -3.10 3.63
C THR A 22 -3.74 -4.60 3.63
N TYR A 23 -2.70 -5.08 4.32
CA TYR A 23 -2.44 -6.50 4.50
C TYR A 23 -3.53 -7.18 5.35
N GLN A 24 -3.95 -6.55 6.45
CA GLN A 24 -5.04 -7.09 7.27
C GLN A 24 -6.38 -7.07 6.52
N ALA A 25 -6.70 -5.97 5.82
CA ALA A 25 -7.91 -5.90 5.00
C ALA A 25 -7.92 -6.99 3.91
N MET A 26 -6.79 -7.21 3.23
CA MET A 26 -6.64 -8.30 2.26
C MET A 26 -6.90 -9.68 2.89
N LEU A 27 -6.46 -9.94 4.12
CA LEU A 27 -6.74 -11.21 4.80
C LEU A 27 -8.24 -11.39 5.03
N ILE A 28 -8.94 -10.33 5.46
CA ILE A 28 -10.39 -10.34 5.67
C ILE A 28 -11.11 -10.57 4.33
N VAL A 29 -10.75 -9.84 3.27
CA VAL A 29 -11.30 -10.05 1.93
C VAL A 29 -11.18 -11.51 1.50
N MET A 30 -9.98 -12.07 1.61
CA MET A 30 -9.71 -13.44 1.16
C MET A 30 -10.41 -14.50 2.00
N LYS A 31 -10.56 -14.30 3.31
CA LYS A 31 -11.14 -15.29 4.23
C LYS A 31 -12.65 -15.19 4.35
N GLU A 32 -13.21 -13.98 4.23
CA GLU A 32 -14.59 -13.70 4.62
C GLU A 32 -15.46 -13.19 3.48
N ILE A 33 -14.89 -12.61 2.42
CA ILE A 33 -15.65 -12.09 1.28
C ILE A 33 -15.58 -13.05 0.10
N THR A 34 -14.37 -13.38 -0.39
CA THR A 34 -14.23 -14.22 -1.59
C THR A 34 -14.89 -15.60 -1.51
N PRO A 35 -15.00 -16.28 -0.33
CA PRO A 35 -15.71 -17.55 -0.24
C PRO A 35 -17.23 -17.43 -0.30
N LYS A 36 -17.80 -16.23 -0.14
CA LYS A 36 -19.24 -15.98 -0.20
C LYS A 36 -19.75 -15.72 -1.62
N LEU A 37 -18.85 -15.54 -2.59
CA LEU A 37 -19.22 -15.37 -4.00
C LEU A 37 -19.57 -16.73 -4.63
N PRO A 38 -20.58 -16.77 -5.53
CA PRO A 38 -20.94 -17.99 -6.22
C PRO A 38 -19.85 -18.42 -7.20
N ASP A 39 -19.85 -19.70 -7.57
CA ASP A 39 -18.85 -20.26 -8.49
C ASP A 39 -18.87 -19.62 -9.89
N SER A 40 -19.99 -19.00 -10.29
CA SER A 40 -20.08 -18.21 -11.52
C SER A 40 -19.09 -17.03 -11.56
N GLU A 41 -18.75 -16.48 -10.39
CA GLU A 41 -17.81 -15.35 -10.27
C GLU A 41 -16.34 -15.78 -10.21
N LYS A 42 -16.06 -17.08 -10.27
CA LYS A 42 -14.70 -17.63 -10.05
C LYS A 42 -13.65 -16.97 -10.94
N PHE A 43 -13.99 -16.68 -12.20
CA PHE A 43 -13.09 -16.08 -13.18
C PHE A 43 -13.42 -14.61 -13.46
N ASP A 44 -14.32 -14.01 -12.68
CA ASP A 44 -14.72 -12.61 -12.81
C ASP A 44 -14.52 -11.89 -11.47
N LEU A 45 -15.58 -11.52 -10.75
CA LEU A 45 -15.48 -10.67 -9.56
C LEU A 45 -14.57 -11.27 -8.49
N ARG A 46 -14.60 -12.60 -8.30
CA ARG A 46 -13.76 -13.27 -7.31
C ARG A 46 -12.27 -13.16 -7.68
N ASP A 47 -11.94 -13.32 -8.95
CA ASP A 47 -10.55 -13.25 -9.42
C ASP A 47 -10.03 -11.81 -9.41
N GLN A 48 -10.84 -10.86 -9.89
CA GLN A 48 -10.53 -9.43 -9.86
C GLN A 48 -10.26 -8.96 -8.42
N LEU A 49 -11.20 -9.18 -7.51
CA LEU A 49 -11.07 -8.80 -6.09
C LEU A 49 -9.85 -9.46 -5.42
N SER A 50 -9.61 -10.74 -5.70
CA SER A 50 -8.46 -11.49 -5.16
C SER A 50 -7.13 -10.94 -5.68
N ARG A 51 -7.06 -10.53 -6.95
CA ARG A 51 -5.84 -9.95 -7.53
C ARG A 51 -5.56 -8.56 -6.98
N SER A 52 -6.55 -7.68 -7.01
CA SER A 52 -6.40 -6.27 -6.65
C SER A 52 -6.07 -6.08 -5.17
N CYS A 53 -6.81 -6.72 -4.27
CA CYS A 53 -6.57 -6.57 -2.84
C CYS A 53 -5.17 -7.06 -2.41
N LYS A 54 -4.63 -8.09 -3.07
CA LYS A 54 -3.28 -8.61 -2.81
C LYS A 54 -2.19 -7.78 -3.48
N ALA A 55 -2.51 -7.05 -4.55
CA ALA A 55 -1.54 -6.24 -5.27
C ALA A 55 -1.07 -5.06 -4.42
N ILE A 56 -1.96 -4.43 -3.67
CA ILE A 56 -1.67 -3.25 -2.84
C ILE A 56 -0.48 -3.47 -1.88
N PRO A 57 -0.45 -4.48 -0.97
CA PRO A 57 0.70 -4.70 -0.09
C PRO A 57 1.98 -5.08 -0.85
N ARG A 58 1.88 -5.74 -2.02
CA ARG A 58 3.04 -6.05 -2.88
C ARG A 58 3.63 -4.77 -3.48
N LEU A 59 2.79 -3.91 -4.04
CA LEU A 59 3.19 -2.64 -4.65
C LEU A 59 3.81 -1.71 -3.61
N ILE A 60 3.28 -1.66 -2.37
CA ILE A 60 3.90 -0.91 -1.28
C ILE A 60 5.31 -1.44 -0.96
N ALA A 61 5.49 -2.75 -0.91
CA ALA A 61 6.79 -3.37 -0.64
C ALA A 61 7.80 -3.11 -1.79
N GLU A 62 7.37 -3.27 -3.04
CA GLU A 62 8.18 -3.00 -4.23
C GLU A 62 8.58 -1.53 -4.33
N GLY A 63 7.60 -0.63 -4.13
CA GLY A 63 7.82 0.80 -4.04
C GLY A 63 8.87 1.10 -2.99
N TYR A 64 8.70 0.63 -1.75
CA TYR A 64 9.67 0.85 -0.68
C TYR A 64 11.10 0.40 -1.07
N GLY A 65 11.25 -0.73 -1.77
CA GLY A 65 12.54 -1.18 -2.30
C GLY A 65 13.16 -0.20 -3.30
N LYS A 66 12.33 0.43 -4.14
CA LYS A 66 12.72 1.41 -5.16
C LYS A 66 12.65 2.87 -4.70
N ARG A 67 12.46 3.13 -3.40
CA ARG A 67 12.34 4.49 -2.82
C ARG A 67 13.52 5.44 -3.07
N HIS A 68 14.67 4.90 -3.47
CA HIS A 68 15.85 5.67 -3.86
C HIS A 68 15.74 6.24 -5.29
N GLN A 69 14.79 5.76 -6.10
CA GLN A 69 14.48 6.25 -7.44
C GLN A 69 13.11 6.94 -7.38
N LYS A 70 13.10 8.28 -7.46
CA LYS A 70 11.87 9.08 -7.29
C LYS A 70 10.72 8.60 -8.19
N ALA A 71 10.98 8.47 -9.50
CA ALA A 71 9.99 8.01 -10.46
C ALA A 71 9.57 6.55 -10.23
N GLY A 72 10.53 5.69 -9.85
CA GLY A 72 10.26 4.30 -9.50
C GLY A 72 9.28 4.20 -8.33
N PHE A 73 9.57 4.89 -7.22
CA PHE A 73 8.72 4.87 -6.03
C PHE A 73 7.30 5.37 -6.30
N GLN A 74 7.20 6.51 -6.98
CA GLN A 74 5.91 7.16 -7.23
C GLN A 74 4.99 6.27 -8.05
N LYS A 75 5.50 5.66 -9.13
CA LYS A 75 4.74 4.71 -9.95
C LYS A 75 4.09 3.61 -9.11
N TYR A 76 4.83 2.99 -8.20
CA TYR A 76 4.29 1.91 -7.36
C TYR A 76 3.19 2.36 -6.40
N LEU A 77 3.29 3.58 -5.88
CA LEU A 77 2.25 4.13 -5.01
C LEU A 77 1.00 4.52 -5.81
N ASP A 78 1.19 5.05 -7.02
CA ASP A 78 0.09 5.36 -7.95
C ASP A 78 -0.64 4.07 -8.37
N ASP A 79 0.11 3.03 -8.73
CA ASP A 79 -0.44 1.70 -9.02
C ASP A 79 -1.21 1.15 -7.79
N ALA A 80 -0.66 1.29 -6.57
CA ALA A 80 -1.33 0.82 -5.35
C ALA A 80 -2.63 1.58 -5.03
N MET A 81 -2.72 2.87 -5.38
CA MET A 81 -3.97 3.63 -5.29
C MET A 81 -4.99 3.14 -6.33
N GLY A 82 -4.54 2.83 -7.55
CA GLY A 82 -5.38 2.22 -8.58
C GLY A 82 -6.00 0.91 -8.12
N GLU A 83 -5.17 0.00 -7.58
CA GLU A 83 -5.63 -1.29 -7.04
C GLU A 83 -6.56 -1.13 -5.82
N SER A 84 -6.39 -0.07 -5.03
CA SER A 84 -7.31 0.25 -3.92
C SER A 84 -8.69 0.65 -4.45
N ASN A 85 -8.76 1.45 -5.51
CA ASN A 85 -10.02 1.83 -6.15
C ASN A 85 -10.71 0.61 -6.80
N GLU A 86 -9.95 -0.24 -7.50
CA GLU A 86 -10.49 -1.50 -8.05
C GLU A 86 -11.05 -2.39 -6.93
N THR A 87 -10.31 -2.54 -5.83
CA THR A 87 -10.77 -3.31 -4.66
C THR A 87 -12.06 -2.73 -4.07
N ILE A 88 -12.17 -1.40 -3.93
CA ILE A 88 -13.38 -0.72 -3.43
C ILE A 88 -14.58 -1.05 -4.33
N VAL A 89 -14.45 -0.85 -5.64
CA VAL A 89 -15.55 -1.12 -6.59
C VAL A 89 -15.97 -2.59 -6.53
N SER A 90 -15.01 -3.53 -6.50
CA SER A 90 -15.33 -4.95 -6.39
C SER A 90 -16.04 -5.30 -5.08
N LEU A 91 -15.68 -4.65 -3.96
CA LEU A 91 -16.36 -4.83 -2.68
C LEU A 91 -17.78 -4.28 -2.71
N GLU A 92 -18.02 -3.13 -3.33
CA GLU A 92 -19.36 -2.58 -3.51
C GLU A 92 -20.22 -3.48 -4.39
N GLN A 93 -19.67 -4.07 -5.46
CA GLN A 93 -20.35 -5.07 -6.28
C GLN A 93 -20.70 -6.33 -5.48
N CYS A 94 -19.78 -6.81 -4.63
CA CYS A 94 -20.03 -7.91 -3.71
C CYS A 94 -21.23 -7.63 -2.79
N ARG A 95 -21.33 -6.40 -2.27
CA ARG A 95 -22.43 -5.93 -1.43
C ARG A 95 -23.75 -5.87 -2.19
N ASP A 96 -23.74 -5.24 -3.36
CA ASP A 96 -24.95 -4.81 -4.05
C ASP A 96 -25.55 -5.92 -4.92
N ILE A 97 -24.73 -6.85 -5.42
CA ILE A 97 -25.18 -7.97 -6.26
C ILE A 97 -25.50 -9.22 -5.41
N TYR A 98 -24.68 -9.52 -4.40
CA TYR A 98 -24.78 -10.78 -3.64
C TYR A 98 -25.23 -10.60 -2.18
N ALA A 99 -25.61 -9.38 -1.78
CA ALA A 99 -26.09 -9.05 -0.44
C ALA A 99 -25.15 -9.52 0.70
N ILE A 100 -23.83 -9.52 0.44
CA ILE A 100 -22.82 -9.81 1.46
C ILE A 100 -22.86 -8.71 2.55
N GLU A 101 -22.60 -9.10 3.80
CA GLU A 101 -22.66 -8.25 5.01
C GLU A 101 -22.16 -6.81 4.79
N LYS A 102 -23.10 -5.86 4.82
CA LYS A 102 -22.86 -4.46 4.42
C LYS A 102 -21.90 -3.74 5.36
N GLU A 103 -22.01 -3.99 6.65
CA GLU A 103 -21.19 -3.37 7.69
C GLU A 103 -19.72 -3.76 7.55
N LEU A 104 -19.45 -5.04 7.24
CA LEU A 104 -18.10 -5.52 6.98
C LEU A 104 -17.53 -4.89 5.71
N ILE A 105 -18.32 -4.87 4.63
CA ILE A 105 -17.88 -4.28 3.36
C ILE A 105 -17.59 -2.79 3.51
N ASN A 106 -18.46 -2.03 4.17
CA ASN A 106 -18.25 -0.59 4.35
C ASN A 106 -16.97 -0.31 5.16
N LYS A 107 -16.67 -1.10 6.21
CA LYS A 107 -15.40 -1.00 6.94
C LYS A 107 -14.18 -1.27 6.06
N LEU A 108 -14.27 -2.24 5.16
CA LEU A 108 -13.19 -2.54 4.21
C LEU A 108 -13.02 -1.41 3.20
N VAL A 109 -14.12 -0.89 2.65
CA VAL A 109 -14.12 0.28 1.76
C VAL A 109 -13.45 1.48 2.42
N ASP A 110 -13.84 1.82 3.66
CA ASP A 110 -13.22 2.90 4.44
C ASP A 110 -11.72 2.68 4.65
N THR A 111 -11.31 1.42 4.85
CA THR A 111 -9.91 1.06 5.01
C THR A 111 -9.11 1.29 3.74
N TYR A 112 -9.65 0.91 2.58
CA TYR A 112 -9.01 1.12 1.28
C TYR A 112 -9.03 2.59 0.84
N ASP A 113 -10.09 3.35 1.12
CA ASP A 113 -10.11 4.81 0.87
C ASP A 113 -9.06 5.53 1.74
N MET A 114 -8.99 5.18 3.01
CA MET A 114 -7.95 5.69 3.91
C MET A 114 -6.56 5.32 3.39
N ALA A 115 -6.37 4.10 2.89
CA ALA A 115 -5.10 3.65 2.33
C ALA A 115 -4.70 4.52 1.13
N SER A 116 -5.61 4.79 0.19
CA SER A 116 -5.36 5.69 -0.95
C SER A 116 -4.89 7.07 -0.51
N ARG A 117 -5.53 7.67 0.51
CA ARG A 117 -5.12 8.97 1.07
C ARG A 117 -3.75 8.90 1.74
N GLN A 118 -3.42 7.80 2.41
CA GLN A 118 -2.12 7.58 3.04
C GLN A 118 -1.02 7.41 1.98
N LEU A 119 -1.28 6.67 0.89
CA LEU A 119 -0.36 6.49 -0.24
C LEU A 119 -0.09 7.83 -0.93
N TYR A 120 -1.13 8.64 -1.16
CA TYR A 120 -0.95 9.99 -1.71
C TYR A 120 -0.08 10.89 -0.82
N LYS A 121 -0.28 10.86 0.50
CA LYS A 121 0.61 11.60 1.42
C LYS A 121 2.04 11.07 1.37
N LEU A 122 2.20 9.75 1.19
CA LEU A 122 3.50 9.10 1.08
C LEU A 122 4.25 9.52 -0.18
N THR A 123 3.57 9.66 -1.33
CA THR A 123 4.19 10.15 -2.57
C THR A 123 4.73 11.57 -2.38
N ILE A 124 3.94 12.46 -1.77
CA ILE A 124 4.37 13.84 -1.49
C ILE A 124 5.58 13.85 -0.56
N ALA A 125 5.50 13.17 0.59
CA ALA A 125 6.56 13.18 1.59
C ALA A 125 7.90 12.69 0.98
N TRP A 126 7.88 11.59 0.23
CA TRP A 126 9.09 11.07 -0.41
C TRP A 126 9.56 11.87 -1.62
N SER A 127 8.68 12.59 -2.30
CA SER A 127 9.06 13.49 -3.40
C SER A 127 9.91 14.67 -2.93
N THR A 128 9.77 15.05 -1.66
CA THR A 128 10.50 16.14 -0.98
C THR A 128 11.74 15.66 -0.23
N PHE A 129 11.88 14.35 0.00
CA PHE A 129 13.00 13.78 0.73
C PHE A 129 14.28 13.82 -0.12
N LYS A 130 15.13 14.82 0.11
CA LYS A 130 16.50 14.83 -0.42
C LYS A 130 17.36 13.90 0.43
N ARG A 131 17.87 12.80 -0.13
CA ARG A 131 18.95 12.06 0.52
C ARG A 131 20.14 13.02 0.68
N PRO A 132 20.76 13.15 1.87
CA PRO A 132 22.03 13.86 1.97
C PRO A 132 23.00 13.19 0.99
N LEU A 133 23.60 13.98 0.10
CA LEU A 133 24.76 13.51 -0.65
C LEU A 133 25.78 13.08 0.42
N THR A 134 26.13 11.80 0.45
CA THR A 134 27.30 11.36 1.22
C THR A 134 28.48 12.17 0.68
N LYS A 135 29.11 13.00 1.52
CA LYS A 135 30.37 13.65 1.16
C LYS A 135 31.32 12.56 0.65
N PRO A 136 32.01 12.74 -0.48
CA PRO A 136 33.17 11.93 -0.80
C PRO A 136 34.09 11.96 0.42
N SER A 137 34.60 10.80 0.84
CA SER A 137 35.70 10.76 1.79
C SER A 137 36.87 11.51 1.15
N ASP A 138 37.27 12.62 1.78
CA ASP A 138 38.55 13.28 1.51
C ASP A 138 39.65 12.31 1.96
N ASP A 139 40.02 11.37 1.08
CA ASP A 139 41.22 10.55 1.25
C ASP A 139 42.00 10.58 -0.06
N THR A 140 42.43 11.79 -0.43
CA THR A 140 43.61 12.00 -1.25
C THR A 140 44.79 12.27 -0.30
N SER A 141 45.27 11.22 0.37
CA SER A 141 46.65 11.20 0.80
C SER A 141 47.53 10.92 -0.42
N ILE A 142 47.95 12.01 -1.05
CA ILE A 142 49.19 12.08 -1.80
C ILE A 142 50.30 11.61 -0.86
N ILE A 143 50.90 10.45 -1.12
CA ILE A 143 52.32 10.23 -0.86
C ILE A 143 52.88 9.55 -2.12
N THR A 144 53.46 10.40 -2.96
CA THR A 144 54.62 10.06 -3.77
C THR A 144 55.75 9.61 -2.86
N ASP A 145 56.31 8.43 -3.13
CA ASP A 145 57.75 8.18 -3.31
C ASP A 145 57.93 6.78 -3.94
#